data_AF-A0A841BNH6-F1
#
_entry.id   AF-A0A841BNH6-F1
#
_cell.length_a   1.000
_cell.length_b   1.000
_cell.length_c   1.000
_cell.angle_alpha   90.00
_cell.angle_beta   90.00
_cell.angle_gamma   90.00
#
_symmetry.space_group_name_H-M   'P 1'
#
loop_
_entity.id
_entity.type
_entity.pdbx_description
1 polymer ?
#
loop_
_entity_poly.entity_id
_entity_poly.type
_entity_poly.pdbx_seq_one_letter_code
_entity_poly.pdbx_strand_id
1 'polypeptide(L)'
;MTIMEGRRVTIAAIAEEAGVSVPTVSRVLNGQADVAPGTRERVERLLLDHGYQRRNNRSRPSSNLIDLVFNDLDSPWAVEIIRGVEEVAHAEGIGTVVSAIHRKTAATRQWLQNLKARASDGVILVMTDLAPPIYAELQRNSVATVVIDPAGVPSLAVPTVGATNWAGGMSATQHLISLGHRRIGIIAGPKRLLCSRARLDGYRAALDAEGIAFDEALVAQGDFYPETGYSGGLALLDLPERPTAIFASSDQMAFGVFEAVRQRGLRVPDDISVVGFDDLPEAKWSSPPLTTVRQPLAEMGMLAARTVLKLAQGEPVETPRLELATQLVVRDSTAPLTRS
;
A
#
# COMPACT_ATOMS: atom_id res chain seq x y z
N MET A 1 -10.92 -45.41 2.59
CA MET A 1 -10.16 -45.56 3.84
C MET A 1 -9.98 -44.17 4.41
N THR A 2 -10.74 -43.87 5.46
CA THR A 2 -10.97 -42.54 6.04
C THR A 2 -9.73 -42.07 6.79
N ILE A 3 -9.18 -40.90 6.45
CA ILE A 3 -8.16 -40.25 7.29
C ILE A 3 -8.82 -39.13 8.07
N MET A 4 -9.12 -39.47 9.31
CA MET A 4 -9.04 -38.68 10.54
C MET A 4 -9.02 -37.14 10.44
N GLU A 5 -10.13 -36.54 10.84
CA GLU A 5 -10.22 -35.17 11.33
C GLU A 5 -9.23 -34.93 12.49
N GLY A 6 -8.41 -33.88 12.38
CA GLY A 6 -7.73 -33.25 13.53
C GLY A 6 -6.20 -33.29 13.56
N ARG A 7 -5.51 -33.94 12.62
CA ARG A 7 -4.03 -33.99 12.62
C ARG A 7 -3.44 -33.17 11.47
N ARG A 8 -2.80 -32.04 11.78
CA ARG A 8 -2.07 -31.19 10.80
C ARG A 8 -1.21 -32.06 9.87
N VAL A 9 -1.37 -31.87 8.55
CA VAL A 9 -0.60 -32.56 7.52
C VAL A 9 0.88 -32.26 7.71
N THR A 10 1.73 -33.30 7.65
CA THR A 10 3.18 -33.18 7.88
C THR A 10 3.94 -33.25 6.56
N ILE A 11 5.17 -32.73 6.51
CA ILE A 11 6.07 -32.91 5.36
C ILE A 11 6.24 -34.39 4.99
N ALA A 12 6.20 -35.30 5.98
CA ALA A 12 6.29 -36.73 5.75
C ALA A 12 5.07 -37.28 5.01
N ALA A 13 3.86 -36.81 5.36
CA ALA A 13 2.62 -37.18 4.68
C ALA A 13 2.60 -36.66 3.22
N ILE A 14 3.04 -35.41 3.00
CA ILE A 14 3.17 -34.84 1.65
C ILE A 14 4.20 -35.64 0.82
N ALA A 15 5.31 -36.07 1.43
CA ALA A 15 6.34 -36.85 0.76
C ALA A 15 5.83 -38.23 0.33
N GLU A 16 5.11 -38.90 1.23
CA GLU A 16 4.47 -40.19 0.97
C GLU A 16 3.46 -40.09 -0.19
N GLU A 17 2.58 -39.09 -0.15
CA GLU A 17 1.54 -38.89 -1.17
C GLU A 17 2.11 -38.43 -2.53
N ALA A 18 3.15 -37.61 -2.52
CA ALA A 18 3.85 -37.20 -3.74
C ALA A 18 4.70 -38.33 -4.35
N GLY A 19 4.96 -39.41 -3.60
CA GLY A 19 5.83 -40.51 -3.99
C GLY A 19 7.31 -40.12 -4.04
N VAL A 20 7.75 -39.22 -3.14
CA VAL A 20 9.12 -38.72 -3.09
C VAL A 20 9.70 -38.76 -1.68
N SER A 21 10.99 -38.52 -1.54
CA SER A 21 11.63 -38.45 -0.22
C SER A 21 11.25 -37.15 0.52
N VAL A 22 11.24 -37.19 1.85
CA VAL A 22 11.11 -35.99 2.71
C VAL A 22 12.13 -34.90 2.34
N PRO A 23 13.42 -35.22 2.10
CA PRO A 23 14.36 -34.26 1.54
C PRO A 23 13.89 -33.62 0.24
N THR A 24 13.32 -34.37 -0.71
CA THR A 24 12.80 -33.84 -1.99
C THR A 24 11.69 -32.83 -1.77
N VAL A 25 10.73 -33.11 -0.87
CA VAL A 25 9.68 -32.14 -0.50
C VAL A 25 10.31 -30.90 0.13
N SER A 26 11.32 -31.06 0.99
CA SER A 26 12.09 -29.95 1.55
C SER A 26 12.80 -29.12 0.46
N ARG A 27 13.37 -29.74 -0.58
CA ARG A 27 14.00 -29.03 -1.71
C ARG A 27 12.98 -28.24 -2.55
N VAL A 28 11.79 -28.82 -2.76
CA VAL A 28 10.67 -28.12 -3.42
C VAL A 28 10.25 -26.90 -2.61
N LEU A 29 10.01 -27.08 -1.29
CA LEU A 29 9.66 -26.02 -0.34
C LEU A 29 10.73 -24.92 -0.26
N ASN A 30 12.01 -25.28 -0.39
CA ASN A 30 13.13 -24.35 -0.37
C ASN A 30 13.50 -23.79 -1.75
N GLY A 31 12.72 -24.09 -2.81
CA GLY A 31 12.91 -23.55 -4.15
C GLY A 31 14.24 -23.94 -4.82
N GLN A 32 14.81 -25.10 -4.49
CA GLN A 32 16.08 -25.53 -5.08
C GLN A 32 15.89 -26.03 -6.53
N ALA A 33 16.83 -25.67 -7.42
CA ALA A 33 16.75 -25.93 -8.86
C ALA A 33 17.02 -27.40 -9.25
N ASP A 34 17.44 -28.24 -8.31
CA ASP A 34 17.82 -29.65 -8.51
C ASP A 34 16.62 -30.62 -8.44
N VAL A 35 15.39 -30.12 -8.51
CA VAL A 35 14.17 -30.93 -8.53
C VAL A 35 13.53 -30.87 -9.91
N ALA A 36 13.22 -32.04 -10.48
CA ALA A 36 12.57 -32.16 -11.77
C ALA A 36 11.23 -31.38 -11.80
N PRO A 37 10.91 -30.64 -12.89
CA PRO A 37 9.72 -29.79 -12.97
C PRO A 37 8.41 -30.49 -12.63
N GLY A 38 8.20 -31.70 -13.16
CA GLY A 38 6.97 -32.47 -12.88
C GLY A 38 6.85 -32.95 -11.44
N THR A 39 7.97 -33.19 -10.75
CA THR A 39 7.99 -33.51 -9.32
C THR A 39 7.66 -32.29 -8.49
N ARG A 40 8.18 -31.11 -8.89
CA ARG A 40 7.92 -29.84 -8.24
C ARG A 40 6.43 -29.49 -8.30
N GLU A 41 5.83 -29.48 -9.48
CA GLU A 41 4.40 -29.19 -9.65
C GLU A 41 3.52 -30.11 -8.80
N ARG A 42 3.85 -31.40 -8.76
CA ARG A 42 3.10 -32.38 -7.97
C ARG A 42 3.15 -32.07 -6.48
N VAL A 43 4.34 -31.78 -5.96
CA VAL A 43 4.52 -31.45 -4.54
C VAL A 43 3.86 -30.11 -4.20
N GLU A 44 4.01 -29.08 -5.05
CA GLU A 44 3.39 -27.76 -4.84
C GLU A 44 1.87 -27.84 -4.82
N ARG A 45 1.26 -28.64 -5.71
CA ARG A 45 -0.18 -28.91 -5.70
C ARG A 45 -0.64 -29.59 -4.42
N LEU A 46 0.07 -30.62 -3.96
CA LEU A 46 -0.26 -31.31 -2.71
C LEU A 46 -0.14 -30.39 -1.49
N LEU A 47 0.87 -29.51 -1.46
CA LEU A 47 1.00 -28.52 -0.39
C LEU A 47 -0.19 -27.55 -0.35
N LEU A 48 -0.68 -27.14 -1.52
CA LEU A 48 -1.88 -26.29 -1.67
C LEU A 48 -3.15 -27.03 -1.25
N ASP A 49 -3.39 -28.23 -1.79
CA ASP A 49 -4.58 -29.04 -1.55
C ASP A 49 -4.75 -29.39 -0.07
N HIS A 50 -3.64 -29.64 0.62
CA HIS A 50 -3.61 -29.97 2.05
C HIS A 50 -3.49 -28.76 2.97
N GLY A 51 -3.46 -27.54 2.45
CA GLY A 51 -3.29 -26.31 3.24
C GLY A 51 -2.05 -26.36 4.13
N TYR A 52 -0.96 -26.99 3.67
CA TYR A 52 0.23 -27.23 4.47
C TYR A 52 0.87 -25.90 4.88
N GLN A 53 0.87 -25.61 6.18
CA GLN A 53 1.57 -24.46 6.75
C GLN A 53 2.95 -24.91 7.23
N ARG A 54 4.01 -24.28 6.71
CA ARG A 54 5.38 -24.52 7.15
C ARG A 54 5.45 -24.28 8.67
N ARG A 55 6.07 -25.21 9.41
CA ARG A 55 6.40 -24.97 10.82
C ARG A 55 7.30 -23.72 10.88
N ASN A 56 6.79 -22.62 11.45
CA ASN A 56 7.64 -21.48 11.80
C ASN A 56 8.75 -22.02 12.69
N ASN A 57 9.98 -21.82 12.25
CA ASN A 57 11.15 -22.38 12.89
C ASN A 57 11.35 -21.62 14.22
N ARG A 58 10.70 -22.09 15.31
CA ARG A 58 10.87 -21.64 16.70
C ARG A 58 12.31 -21.83 17.23
N SER A 59 13.27 -22.12 16.35
CA SER A 59 14.68 -22.38 16.66
C SER A 59 15.62 -21.23 16.30
N ARG A 60 15.16 -20.18 15.61
CA ARG A 60 16.00 -19.01 15.34
C ARG A 60 15.93 -18.08 16.57
N PRO A 61 17.06 -17.74 17.20
CA PRO A 61 17.09 -16.69 18.21
C PRO A 61 16.52 -15.41 17.60
N SER A 62 15.57 -14.79 18.29
CA SER A 62 15.02 -13.50 17.88
C SER A 62 16.14 -12.45 17.91
N SER A 63 16.19 -11.60 16.89
CA SER A 63 17.11 -10.47 16.83
C SER A 63 16.55 -9.22 17.51
N ASN A 64 15.27 -9.24 17.92
CA ASN A 64 14.49 -8.08 18.36
C ASN A 64 14.57 -6.94 17.34
N LEU A 65 14.49 -7.27 16.05
CA LEU A 65 14.50 -6.30 14.95
C LEU A 65 13.36 -6.56 13.98
N ILE A 66 12.68 -5.48 13.61
CA ILE A 66 11.80 -5.46 12.45
C ILE A 66 12.37 -4.54 11.38
N ASP A 67 12.21 -4.96 10.13
CA ASP A 67 12.61 -4.21 8.96
C ASP A 67 11.42 -3.45 8.39
N LEU A 68 11.55 -2.13 8.25
CA LEU A 68 10.56 -1.28 7.61
C LEU A 68 11.13 -0.74 6.30
N VAL A 69 10.54 -1.16 5.18
CA VAL A 69 11.12 -1.00 3.85
C VAL A 69 10.23 -0.15 2.98
N PHE A 70 10.82 0.93 2.46
CA PHE A 70 10.19 1.83 1.52
C PHE A 70 10.90 1.78 0.17
N ASN A 71 10.22 2.26 -0.88
CA ASN A 71 10.93 2.61 -2.10
C ASN A 71 11.84 3.81 -1.86
N ASP A 72 11.30 4.88 -1.31
CA ASP A 72 11.98 6.16 -1.09
C ASP A 72 11.57 6.71 0.29
N LEU A 73 12.44 7.48 0.92
CA LEU A 73 12.30 8.03 2.28
C LEU A 73 12.32 9.56 2.26
N ASP A 74 11.48 10.15 1.42
CA ASP A 74 11.50 11.57 1.08
C ASP A 74 10.17 12.28 1.31
N SER A 75 9.17 11.60 1.89
CA SER A 75 7.82 12.12 2.06
C SER A 75 7.36 12.14 3.53
N PRO A 76 6.67 13.20 3.98
CA PRO A 76 5.99 13.23 5.29
C PRO A 76 5.03 12.05 5.49
N TRP A 77 4.47 11.51 4.40
CA TRP A 77 3.65 10.30 4.44
C TRP A 77 4.41 9.09 5.02
N ALA A 78 5.69 8.92 4.64
CA ALA A 78 6.52 7.83 5.15
C ALA A 78 6.83 8.01 6.64
N VAL A 79 6.97 9.27 7.10
CA VAL A 79 7.24 9.60 8.51
C VAL A 79 6.09 9.16 9.42
N GLU A 80 4.83 9.37 9.01
CA GLU A 80 3.69 8.92 9.80
C GLU A 80 3.60 7.38 9.91
N ILE A 81 3.94 6.65 8.84
CA ILE A 81 4.06 5.19 8.91
C ILE A 81 5.18 4.77 9.88
N ILE A 82 6.37 5.39 9.76
CA ILE A 82 7.51 5.11 10.65
C ILE A 82 7.12 5.34 12.10
N ARG A 83 6.46 6.46 12.40
CA ARG A 83 5.99 6.80 13.74
C ARG A 83 5.08 5.73 14.33
N GLY A 84 4.11 5.24 13.56
CA GLY A 84 3.22 4.16 14.00
C GLY A 84 3.94 2.82 14.23
N VAL A 85 4.89 2.47 13.37
CA VAL A 85 5.69 1.25 13.53
C VAL A 85 6.60 1.35 14.76
N GLU A 86 7.27 2.49 14.93
CA GLU A 86 8.20 2.75 16.03
C GLU A 86 7.47 2.72 17.37
N GLU A 87 6.27 3.29 17.47
CA GLU A 87 5.48 3.27 18.71
C GLU A 87 5.23 1.84 19.22
N VAL A 88 4.86 0.92 18.32
CA VAL A 88 4.64 -0.49 18.67
C VAL A 88 5.95 -1.21 18.95
N ALA A 89 6.96 -1.02 18.10
CA ALA A 89 8.25 -1.69 18.26
C ALA A 89 8.93 -1.29 19.58
N HIS A 90 8.90 0.00 19.91
CA HIS A 90 9.45 0.55 21.15
C HIS A 90 8.78 -0.04 22.39
N ALA A 91 7.44 -0.11 22.39
CA ALA A 91 6.68 -0.70 23.50
C ALA A 91 7.02 -2.18 23.76
N GLU A 92 7.41 -2.91 22.71
CA GLU A 92 7.79 -4.32 22.77
C GLU A 92 9.31 -4.54 22.96
N GLY A 93 10.11 -3.46 23.07
CA GLY A 93 11.57 -3.55 23.19
C GLY A 93 12.28 -4.02 21.91
N ILE A 94 11.66 -3.79 20.75
CA ILE A 94 12.10 -4.22 19.43
C ILE A 94 12.64 -3.02 18.66
N GLY A 95 13.81 -3.16 18.04
CA GLY A 95 14.40 -2.14 17.18
C GLY A 95 13.75 -2.11 15.79
N THR A 96 13.61 -0.91 15.23
CA THR A 96 13.13 -0.73 13.84
C THR A 96 14.30 -0.36 12.92
N VAL A 97 14.50 -1.14 11.87
CA VAL A 97 15.49 -0.89 10.81
C VAL A 97 14.79 -0.32 9.59
N VAL A 98 14.98 0.96 9.31
CA VAL A 98 14.37 1.63 8.15
C VAL A 98 15.29 1.52 6.94
N SER A 99 14.78 1.04 5.81
CA SER A 99 15.53 0.87 4.55
C SER A 99 14.78 1.46 3.35
N ALA A 100 15.51 2.13 2.45
CA ALA A 100 15.03 2.53 1.14
C ALA A 100 15.68 1.67 0.05
N ILE A 101 14.87 1.09 -0.86
CA ILE A 101 15.37 0.24 -1.96
C ILE A 101 15.35 0.92 -3.34
N HIS A 102 14.84 2.15 -3.44
CA HIS A 102 14.80 3.01 -4.63
C HIS A 102 14.31 2.33 -5.92
N ARG A 103 13.48 1.28 -5.79
CA ARG A 103 13.07 0.40 -6.91
C ARG A 103 14.26 -0.14 -7.73
N LYS A 104 15.45 -0.26 -7.13
CA LYS A 104 16.68 -0.72 -7.78
C LYS A 104 17.01 -2.14 -7.34
N THR A 105 17.13 -3.06 -8.30
CA THR A 105 17.47 -4.47 -8.04
C THR A 105 18.74 -4.64 -7.19
N ALA A 106 19.76 -3.79 -7.41
CA ALA A 106 20.99 -3.83 -6.63
C ALA A 106 20.76 -3.48 -5.15
N ALA A 107 19.98 -2.42 -4.88
CA ALA A 107 19.64 -2.00 -3.52
C ALA A 107 18.75 -3.04 -2.82
N THR A 108 17.77 -3.62 -3.53
CA THR A 108 16.96 -4.73 -3.01
C THR A 108 17.80 -5.95 -2.63
N ARG A 109 18.78 -6.34 -3.46
CA ARG A 109 19.68 -7.46 -3.14
C ARG A 109 20.54 -7.16 -1.91
N GLN A 110 21.08 -5.94 -1.81
CA GLN A 110 21.85 -5.53 -0.65
C GLN A 110 21.00 -5.55 0.62
N TRP A 111 19.77 -5.05 0.55
CA TRP A 111 18.83 -5.10 1.65
C TRP A 111 18.54 -6.54 2.10
N LEU A 112 18.29 -7.47 1.18
CA LEU A 112 18.08 -8.89 1.49
C LEU A 112 19.31 -9.56 2.13
N GLN A 113 20.53 -9.21 1.70
CA GLN A 113 21.76 -9.67 2.34
C GLN A 113 21.88 -9.15 3.76
N ASN A 114 21.62 -7.86 3.97
CA ASN A 114 21.69 -7.24 5.29
C ASN A 114 20.61 -7.81 6.23
N LEU A 115 19.39 -8.06 5.72
CA LEU A 115 18.28 -8.70 6.43
C LEU A 115 18.69 -10.08 6.98
N LYS A 116 19.34 -10.89 6.14
CA LYS A 116 19.87 -12.20 6.57
C LYS A 116 20.96 -12.07 7.63
N ALA A 117 21.87 -11.11 7.45
CA ALA A 117 23.01 -10.92 8.34
C ALA A 117 22.58 -10.50 9.75
N ARG A 118 21.62 -9.58 9.87
CA ARG A 118 21.08 -9.14 11.16
C ARG A 118 19.96 -10.02 11.72
N ALA A 119 19.47 -10.97 10.91
CA ALA A 119 18.47 -11.95 11.31
C ALA A 119 17.13 -11.35 11.77
N SER A 120 16.66 -10.26 11.14
CA SER A 120 15.41 -9.58 11.51
C SER A 120 14.23 -10.56 11.61
N ASP A 121 13.40 -10.34 12.62
CA ASP A 121 12.28 -11.21 12.96
C ASP A 121 11.09 -11.04 12.02
N GLY A 122 10.96 -9.84 11.44
CA GLY A 122 9.89 -9.50 10.52
C GLY A 122 10.24 -8.37 9.56
N VAL A 123 9.46 -8.26 8.48
CA VAL A 123 9.56 -7.25 7.44
C VAL A 123 8.18 -6.64 7.19
N ILE A 124 8.14 -5.31 7.15
CA ILE A 124 7.01 -4.50 6.70
C ILE A 124 7.43 -3.82 5.40
N LEU A 125 6.75 -4.15 4.30
CA LEU A 125 7.00 -3.53 3.00
C LEU A 125 5.96 -2.45 2.74
N VAL A 126 6.38 -1.25 2.33
CA VAL A 126 5.47 -0.11 2.14
C VAL A 126 5.47 0.33 0.67
N MET A 127 4.29 0.36 0.04
CA MET A 127 4.10 0.71 -1.38
C MET A 127 5.07 0.01 -2.35
N THR A 128 5.56 -1.16 -1.96
CA THR A 128 6.62 -1.88 -2.66
C THR A 128 6.01 -3.01 -3.48
N ASP A 129 6.59 -3.26 -4.66
CA ASP A 129 6.27 -4.46 -5.42
C ASP A 129 6.92 -5.67 -4.74
N LEU A 130 6.08 -6.59 -4.29
CA LEU A 130 6.52 -7.88 -3.78
C LEU A 130 6.80 -8.81 -4.96
N ALA A 131 7.80 -8.45 -5.75
CA ALA A 131 8.18 -9.22 -6.93
C ALA A 131 8.48 -10.69 -6.52
N PRO A 132 8.12 -11.68 -7.35
CA PRO A 132 8.25 -13.10 -7.01
C PRO A 132 9.62 -13.52 -6.43
N PRO A 133 10.77 -12.99 -6.91
CA PRO A 133 12.07 -13.34 -6.33
C PRO A 133 12.26 -12.85 -4.89
N ILE A 134 11.77 -11.65 -4.55
CA ILE A 134 11.85 -11.08 -3.20
C ILE A 134 10.98 -11.91 -2.26
N TYR A 135 9.76 -12.21 -2.70
CA TYR A 135 8.83 -13.02 -1.93
C TYR A 135 9.38 -14.42 -1.64
N ALA A 136 9.91 -15.10 -2.67
CA ALA A 136 10.52 -16.41 -2.53
C ALA A 136 11.72 -16.37 -1.56
N GLU A 137 12.47 -15.27 -1.52
CA GLU A 137 13.57 -15.12 -0.58
C GLU A 137 13.10 -14.93 0.86
N LEU A 138 12.09 -14.07 1.10
CA LEU A 138 11.50 -13.89 2.43
C LEU A 138 10.89 -15.20 2.95
N GLN A 139 10.18 -15.94 2.09
CA GLN A 139 9.60 -17.25 2.40
C GLN A 139 10.66 -18.32 2.69
N ARG A 140 11.72 -18.40 1.89
CA ARG A 140 12.84 -19.33 2.13
C ARG A 140 13.47 -19.11 3.50
N ASN A 141 13.63 -17.86 3.90
CA ASN A 141 14.22 -17.47 5.18
C ASN A 141 13.23 -17.49 6.36
N SER A 142 11.96 -17.84 6.14
CA SER A 142 10.91 -17.84 7.17
C SER A 142 10.76 -16.49 7.88
N VAL A 143 10.90 -15.38 7.14
CA VAL A 143 10.76 -14.03 7.68
C VAL A 143 9.29 -13.63 7.62
N ALA A 144 8.71 -13.27 8.77
CA ALA A 144 7.35 -12.76 8.85
C ALA A 144 7.22 -11.50 7.97
N THR A 145 6.20 -11.43 7.13
CA THR A 145 6.07 -10.35 6.14
C THR A 145 4.67 -9.77 6.16
N VAL A 146 4.58 -8.43 6.22
CA VAL A 146 3.34 -7.66 6.06
C VAL A 146 3.56 -6.59 5.00
N VAL A 147 2.52 -6.24 4.24
CA VAL A 147 2.60 -5.18 3.22
C VAL A 147 1.61 -4.06 3.52
N ILE A 148 2.08 -2.81 3.51
CA ILE A 148 1.25 -1.62 3.56
C ILE A 148 1.05 -1.10 2.13
N ASP A 149 -0.21 -0.90 1.72
CA ASP A 149 -0.60 -0.40 0.38
C ASP A 149 0.14 -1.09 -0.79
N PRO A 150 -0.11 -2.39 -1.02
CA PRO A 150 0.61 -3.19 -2.00
C PRO A 150 0.56 -2.63 -3.43
N ALA A 151 1.67 -2.77 -4.16
CA ALA A 151 1.66 -2.69 -5.62
C ALA A 151 1.11 -4.00 -6.20
N GLY A 152 0.23 -3.92 -7.20
CA GLY A 152 -0.41 -5.10 -7.79
C GLY A 152 -1.38 -5.81 -6.83
N VAL A 153 -1.82 -7.03 -7.18
CA VAL A 153 -2.68 -7.86 -6.33
C VAL A 153 -1.77 -8.82 -5.56
N PRO A 154 -1.57 -8.62 -4.24
CA PRO A 154 -0.73 -9.53 -3.48
C PRO A 154 -1.38 -10.91 -3.40
N SER A 155 -0.53 -11.94 -3.35
CA SER A 155 -0.94 -13.30 -3.01
C SER A 155 -1.73 -13.29 -1.70
N LEU A 156 -2.77 -14.12 -1.60
CA LEU A 156 -3.58 -14.29 -0.39
C LEU A 156 -2.75 -14.73 0.84
N ALA A 157 -1.52 -15.20 0.61
CA ALA A 157 -0.62 -15.68 1.65
C ALA A 157 0.09 -14.57 2.45
N VAL A 158 0.02 -13.30 2.03
CA VAL A 158 0.73 -12.19 2.70
C VAL A 158 -0.28 -11.20 3.27
N PRO A 159 -0.29 -10.99 4.60
CA PRO A 159 -1.17 -10.00 5.20
C PRO A 159 -0.91 -8.58 4.69
N THR A 160 -1.98 -7.85 4.42
CA THR A 160 -1.94 -6.47 3.94
C THR A 160 -2.69 -5.52 4.85
N VAL A 161 -2.12 -4.34 5.04
CA VAL A 161 -2.75 -3.21 5.71
C VAL A 161 -2.91 -2.08 4.69
N GLY A 162 -4.07 -1.44 4.65
CA GLY A 162 -4.35 -0.31 3.78
C GLY A 162 -5.39 0.62 4.40
N ALA A 163 -5.81 1.60 3.63
CA ALA A 163 -6.98 2.41 3.94
C ALA A 163 -8.13 2.12 2.97
N THR A 164 -9.35 2.51 3.31
CA THR A 164 -10.53 2.43 2.43
C THR A 164 -10.45 3.47 1.30
N ASN A 165 -9.48 3.27 0.40
CA ASN A 165 -9.08 4.22 -0.63
C ASN A 165 -10.20 4.55 -1.63
N TRP A 166 -11.02 3.55 -1.96
CA TRP A 166 -12.20 3.74 -2.82
C TRP A 166 -13.24 4.66 -2.16
N ALA A 167 -13.58 4.37 -0.90
CA ALA A 167 -14.51 5.21 -0.13
C ALA A 167 -13.95 6.64 0.06
N GLY A 168 -12.63 6.76 0.25
CA GLY A 168 -11.95 8.04 0.28
C GLY A 168 -12.13 8.84 -1.03
N GLY A 169 -11.79 8.24 -2.18
CA GLY A 169 -11.95 8.89 -3.48
C GLY A 169 -13.39 9.27 -3.81
N MET A 170 -14.34 8.41 -3.40
CA MET A 170 -15.78 8.68 -3.49
C MET A 170 -16.14 9.92 -2.66
N SER A 171 -15.78 9.96 -1.38
CA SER A 171 -16.14 11.06 -0.47
C SER A 171 -15.54 12.41 -0.87
N ALA A 172 -14.30 12.44 -1.37
CA ALA A 172 -13.65 13.64 -1.89
C ALA A 172 -14.42 14.23 -3.07
N THR A 173 -14.84 13.36 -3.99
CA THR A 173 -15.54 13.77 -5.21
C THR A 173 -16.98 14.17 -4.91
N GLN A 174 -17.67 13.43 -4.04
CA GLN A 174 -19.01 13.78 -3.56
C GLN A 174 -19.04 15.14 -2.86
N HIS A 175 -18.02 15.47 -2.07
CA HIS A 175 -17.88 16.80 -1.48
C HIS A 175 -17.86 17.90 -2.53
N LEU A 176 -17.02 17.75 -3.57
CA LEU A 176 -16.96 18.71 -4.67
C LEU A 176 -18.30 18.82 -5.43
N ILE A 177 -18.97 17.70 -5.68
CA ILE A 177 -20.30 17.71 -6.34
C ILE A 177 -21.35 18.40 -5.46
N SER A 178 -21.31 18.18 -4.14
CA SER A 178 -22.23 18.82 -3.19
C SER A 178 -22.09 20.34 -3.14
N LEU A 179 -20.89 20.85 -3.47
CA LEU A 179 -20.60 22.27 -3.64
C LEU A 179 -21.03 22.82 -5.01
N GLY A 180 -21.60 21.99 -5.87
CA GLY A 180 -22.13 22.37 -7.19
C GLY A 180 -21.14 22.19 -8.34
N HIS A 181 -19.93 21.68 -8.09
CA HIS A 181 -18.97 21.40 -9.16
C HIS A 181 -19.41 20.20 -10.00
N ARG A 182 -19.43 20.37 -11.32
CA ARG A 182 -19.78 19.30 -12.28
C ARG A 182 -18.62 18.91 -13.18
N ARG A 183 -17.72 19.85 -13.49
CA ARG A 183 -16.47 19.60 -14.23
C ARG A 183 -15.31 19.56 -13.24
N ILE A 184 -14.96 18.35 -12.81
CA ILE A 184 -13.97 18.08 -11.76
C ILE A 184 -12.78 17.38 -12.40
N GLY A 185 -11.58 17.95 -12.27
CA GLY A 185 -10.33 17.28 -12.65
C GLY A 185 -9.86 16.32 -11.57
N ILE A 186 -9.13 15.27 -11.95
CA ILE A 186 -8.43 14.40 -11.02
C ILE A 186 -6.96 14.25 -11.42
N ILE A 187 -6.06 14.39 -10.44
CA ILE A 187 -4.66 13.97 -10.57
C ILE A 187 -4.51 12.64 -9.83
N ALA A 188 -4.45 11.55 -10.60
CA ALA A 188 -4.32 10.20 -10.08
C ALA A 188 -2.89 9.92 -9.61
N GLY A 189 -2.70 8.93 -8.72
CA GLY A 189 -1.37 8.43 -8.36
C GLY A 189 -0.87 7.33 -9.31
N PRO A 190 0.29 6.70 -9.03
CA PRO A 190 0.86 5.68 -9.92
C PRO A 190 -0.08 4.48 -10.20
N LYS A 191 -0.29 4.14 -11.49
CA LYS A 191 -1.22 3.08 -11.93
C LYS A 191 -0.96 1.69 -11.35
N ARG A 192 0.29 1.40 -10.97
CA ARG A 192 0.70 0.09 -10.41
C ARG A 192 0.17 -0.13 -8.98
N LEU A 193 -0.17 0.93 -8.26
CA LEU A 193 -0.61 0.86 -6.87
C LEU A 193 -2.11 0.61 -6.78
N LEU A 194 -2.55 -0.29 -5.90
CA LEU A 194 -3.97 -0.55 -5.68
C LEU A 194 -4.67 0.68 -5.10
N CYS A 195 -4.06 1.34 -4.11
CA CYS A 195 -4.62 2.54 -3.48
C CYS A 195 -4.93 3.65 -4.49
N SER A 196 -4.01 3.91 -5.44
CA SER A 196 -4.22 4.91 -6.50
C SER A 196 -5.42 4.56 -7.38
N ARG A 197 -5.49 3.32 -7.86
CA ARG A 197 -6.60 2.86 -8.71
C ARG A 197 -7.93 2.96 -7.96
N ALA A 198 -7.95 2.53 -6.70
CA ALA A 198 -9.13 2.62 -5.85
C ALA A 198 -9.60 4.07 -5.67
N ARG A 199 -8.69 5.04 -5.44
CA ARG A 199 -9.04 6.47 -5.37
C ARG A 199 -9.67 6.98 -6.67
N LEU A 200 -9.10 6.63 -7.82
CA LEU A 200 -9.65 6.97 -9.14
C LEU A 200 -11.02 6.31 -9.41
N ASP A 201 -11.19 5.06 -9.00
CA ASP A 201 -12.45 4.33 -9.15
C ASP A 201 -13.54 4.88 -8.22
N GLY A 202 -13.18 5.38 -7.04
CA GLY A 202 -14.07 6.13 -6.16
C GLY A 202 -14.52 7.45 -6.78
N TYR A 203 -13.61 8.19 -7.41
CA TYR A 203 -13.95 9.38 -8.19
C TYR A 203 -14.95 9.08 -9.31
N ARG A 204 -14.70 8.01 -10.10
CA ARG A 204 -15.63 7.58 -11.16
C ARG A 204 -17.01 7.23 -10.63
N ALA A 205 -17.06 6.47 -9.54
CA ALA A 205 -18.32 6.06 -8.91
C ALA A 205 -19.12 7.27 -8.39
N ALA A 206 -18.45 8.31 -7.88
CA ALA A 206 -19.12 9.51 -7.41
C ALA A 206 -19.74 10.32 -8.55
N LEU A 207 -19.04 10.42 -9.68
CA LEU A 207 -19.58 11.05 -10.89
C LEU A 207 -20.81 10.29 -11.42
N ASP A 208 -20.69 8.97 -11.53
CA ASP A 208 -21.76 8.10 -12.04
C ASP A 208 -23.03 8.18 -11.18
N ALA A 209 -22.87 8.17 -9.84
CA ALA A 209 -23.98 8.30 -8.90
C ALA A 209 -24.80 9.60 -9.06
N GLU A 210 -24.19 10.64 -9.64
CA GLU A 210 -24.79 11.97 -9.85
C GLU A 210 -25.06 12.27 -11.33
N GLY A 211 -24.96 11.25 -12.20
CA GLY A 211 -25.21 11.35 -13.63
C GLY A 211 -24.20 12.23 -14.39
N ILE A 212 -23.00 12.44 -13.84
CA ILE A 212 -21.94 13.23 -14.47
C ILE A 212 -21.10 12.28 -15.35
N ALA A 213 -20.98 12.59 -16.64
CA ALA A 213 -20.19 11.79 -17.55
C ALA A 213 -18.69 11.87 -17.19
N PHE A 214 -18.03 10.71 -17.13
CA PHE A 214 -16.58 10.62 -16.99
C PHE A 214 -15.89 11.14 -18.27
N ASP A 215 -14.99 12.11 -18.11
CA ASP A 215 -14.21 12.72 -19.19
C ASP A 215 -12.73 12.37 -18.98
N GLU A 216 -12.13 11.62 -19.92
CA GLU A 216 -10.72 11.23 -19.85
C GLU A 216 -9.78 12.45 -19.93
N ALA A 217 -10.21 13.55 -20.55
CA ALA A 217 -9.41 14.78 -20.61
C ALA A 217 -9.24 15.44 -19.23
N LEU A 218 -10.10 15.09 -18.26
CA LEU A 218 -10.03 15.58 -16.88
C LEU A 218 -9.14 14.71 -15.97
N VAL A 219 -8.45 13.71 -16.53
CA VAL A 219 -7.57 12.82 -15.77
C VAL A 219 -6.11 13.10 -16.09
N ALA A 220 -5.38 13.65 -15.11
CA ALA A 220 -3.94 13.73 -15.14
C ALA A 220 -3.31 12.57 -14.36
N GLN A 221 -2.17 12.08 -14.85
CA GLN A 221 -1.41 11.02 -14.18
C GLN A 221 -0.27 11.64 -13.38
N GLY A 222 -0.25 11.40 -12.07
CA GLY A 222 0.83 11.77 -11.17
C GLY A 222 1.51 10.60 -10.48
N ASP A 223 2.39 10.91 -9.54
CA ASP A 223 3.27 9.95 -8.86
C ASP A 223 3.33 10.10 -7.33
N PHE A 224 2.41 10.90 -6.77
CA PHE A 224 2.33 11.32 -5.36
C PHE A 224 3.33 12.40 -4.93
N TYR A 225 4.09 12.99 -5.85
CA TYR A 225 5.00 14.10 -5.56
C TYR A 225 4.47 15.46 -6.04
N PRO A 226 4.89 16.58 -5.43
CA PRO A 226 4.41 17.91 -5.80
C PRO A 226 4.63 18.27 -7.28
N GLU A 227 5.72 17.81 -7.88
CA GLU A 227 6.09 18.10 -9.28
C GLU A 227 5.05 17.57 -10.27
N THR A 228 4.51 16.37 -10.02
CA THR A 228 3.45 15.81 -10.87
C THR A 228 2.08 16.42 -10.56
N GLY A 229 1.86 16.85 -9.32
CA GLY A 229 0.71 17.69 -8.97
C GLY A 229 0.71 19.03 -9.70
N TYR A 230 1.87 19.69 -9.78
CA TYR A 230 2.04 20.95 -10.48
C TYR A 230 1.85 20.81 -11.98
N SER A 231 2.55 19.87 -12.62
CA SER A 231 2.42 19.65 -14.07
C SER A 231 1.03 19.15 -14.48
N GLY A 232 0.43 18.26 -13.68
CA GLY A 232 -0.96 17.82 -13.87
C GLY A 232 -1.97 18.94 -13.65
N GLY A 233 -1.74 19.81 -12.66
CA GLY A 233 -2.53 21.00 -12.41
C GLY A 233 -2.51 21.95 -13.60
N LEU A 234 -1.32 22.26 -14.14
CA LEU A 234 -1.20 23.09 -15.35
C LEU A 234 -1.96 22.48 -16.53
N ALA A 235 -1.78 21.18 -16.79
CA ALA A 235 -2.45 20.49 -17.89
C ALA A 235 -3.99 20.59 -17.79
N LEU A 236 -4.54 20.45 -16.59
CA LEU A 236 -5.99 20.58 -16.35
C LEU A 236 -6.47 22.03 -16.49
N LEU A 237 -5.71 22.99 -15.96
CA LEU A 237 -6.05 24.42 -16.00
C LEU A 237 -5.97 25.01 -17.42
N ASP A 238 -5.16 24.42 -18.29
CA ASP A 238 -4.96 24.84 -19.68
C ASP A 238 -5.95 24.23 -20.68
N LEU A 239 -6.87 23.37 -20.22
CA LEU A 239 -7.94 22.86 -21.07
C LEU A 239 -8.81 24.01 -21.61
N PRO A 240 -9.34 23.91 -22.85
CA PRO A 240 -10.25 24.93 -23.40
C PRO A 240 -11.44 25.20 -22.49
N GLU A 241 -12.02 24.13 -21.94
CA GLU A 241 -12.98 24.18 -20.84
C GLU A 241 -12.31 23.65 -19.57
N ARG A 242 -11.77 24.58 -18.78
CA ARG A 242 -11.13 24.27 -17.50
C ARG A 242 -12.09 23.61 -16.51
N PRO A 243 -11.64 22.66 -15.67
CA PRO A 243 -12.43 22.21 -14.54
C PRO A 243 -12.60 23.35 -13.52
N THR A 244 -13.62 23.24 -12.68
CA THR A 244 -13.89 24.19 -11.57
C THR A 244 -13.40 23.67 -10.23
N ALA A 245 -13.03 22.40 -10.18
CA ALA A 245 -12.42 21.78 -9.01
C ALA A 245 -11.41 20.71 -9.44
N ILE A 246 -10.40 20.45 -8.60
CA ILE A 246 -9.42 19.40 -8.82
C ILE A 246 -9.32 18.53 -7.56
N PHE A 247 -9.47 17.22 -7.73
CA PHE A 247 -9.11 16.24 -6.72
C PHE A 247 -7.69 15.71 -7.01
N ALA A 248 -6.73 16.05 -6.17
CA ALA A 248 -5.40 15.46 -6.20
C ALA A 248 -5.35 14.23 -5.28
N SER A 249 -4.92 13.08 -5.81
CA SER A 249 -4.92 11.80 -5.07
C SER A 249 -3.84 11.71 -3.96
N SER A 250 -3.23 12.81 -3.55
CA SER A 250 -2.34 12.96 -2.38
C SER A 250 -2.18 14.45 -2.05
N ASP A 251 -1.90 14.80 -0.81
CA ASP A 251 -1.71 16.18 -0.35
C ASP A 251 -0.48 16.83 -1.00
N GLN A 252 0.60 16.06 -1.18
CA GLN A 252 1.81 16.52 -1.86
C GLN A 252 1.51 16.98 -3.30
N MET A 253 0.76 16.19 -4.08
CA MET A 253 0.27 16.62 -5.40
C MET A 253 -0.69 17.81 -5.29
N ALA A 254 -1.53 17.89 -4.27
CA ALA A 254 -2.43 19.03 -4.08
C ALA A 254 -1.67 20.35 -3.86
N PHE A 255 -0.55 20.33 -3.15
CA PHE A 255 0.33 21.50 -3.02
C PHE A 255 0.99 21.87 -4.35
N GLY A 256 1.32 20.88 -5.19
CA GLY A 256 1.69 21.12 -6.59
C GLY A 256 0.59 21.86 -7.36
N VAL A 257 -0.68 21.46 -7.18
CA VAL A 257 -1.83 22.15 -7.78
C VAL A 257 -1.95 23.59 -7.28
N PHE A 258 -1.71 23.86 -5.99
CA PHE A 258 -1.72 25.23 -5.46
C PHE A 258 -0.72 26.12 -6.21
N GLU A 259 0.48 25.61 -6.47
CA GLU A 259 1.49 26.33 -7.23
C GLU A 259 1.06 26.55 -8.70
N ALA A 260 0.45 25.54 -9.33
CA ALA A 260 -0.07 25.67 -10.69
C ALA A 260 -1.18 26.73 -10.80
N VAL A 261 -2.12 26.73 -9.85
CA VAL A 261 -3.19 27.73 -9.74
C VAL A 261 -2.59 29.14 -9.56
N ARG A 262 -1.64 29.29 -8.63
CA ARG A 262 -0.95 30.56 -8.38
C ARG A 262 -0.23 31.08 -9.63
N GLN A 263 0.48 30.20 -10.35
CA GLN A 263 1.20 30.58 -11.57
C GLN A 263 0.26 31.05 -12.68
N ARG A 264 -0.96 30.53 -12.73
CA ARG A 264 -2.00 30.96 -13.67
C ARG A 264 -2.75 32.23 -13.23
N GLY A 265 -2.33 32.85 -12.12
CA GLY A 265 -2.98 34.03 -11.57
C GLY A 265 -4.39 33.75 -11.03
N LEU A 266 -4.71 32.48 -10.79
CA LEU A 266 -5.97 32.01 -10.22
C LEU A 266 -5.81 31.86 -8.70
N ARG A 267 -6.92 31.69 -7.99
CA ARG A 267 -6.98 31.57 -6.53
C ARG A 267 -7.72 30.31 -6.11
N VAL A 268 -7.19 29.65 -5.09
CA VAL A 268 -7.90 28.61 -4.34
C VAL A 268 -8.54 29.26 -3.11
N PRO A 269 -9.83 29.04 -2.81
CA PRO A 269 -10.81 28.28 -3.58
C PRO A 269 -11.58 29.09 -4.64
N ASP A 270 -11.41 30.41 -4.67
CA ASP A 270 -12.30 31.33 -5.40
C ASP A 270 -12.48 31.02 -6.89
N ASP A 271 -11.40 30.63 -7.58
CA ASP A 271 -11.42 30.30 -9.01
C ASP A 271 -11.43 28.78 -9.24
N ILE A 272 -10.77 28.01 -8.35
CA ILE A 272 -10.65 26.55 -8.41
C ILE A 272 -10.69 25.98 -6.99
N SER A 273 -11.64 25.09 -6.73
CA SER A 273 -11.65 24.26 -5.52
C SER A 273 -10.61 23.13 -5.63
N VAL A 274 -9.90 22.82 -4.56
CA VAL A 274 -8.89 21.74 -4.52
C VAL A 274 -9.12 20.83 -3.32
N VAL A 275 -9.13 19.51 -3.55
CA VAL A 275 -9.17 18.48 -2.51
C VAL A 275 -7.92 17.61 -2.62
N GLY A 276 -7.27 17.33 -1.50
CA GLY A 276 -6.16 16.40 -1.38
C GLY A 276 -6.56 15.01 -0.88
N PHE A 277 -5.55 14.23 -0.49
CA PHE A 277 -5.70 12.93 0.15
C PHE A 277 -4.49 12.73 1.06
N ASP A 278 -4.61 12.06 2.20
CA ASP A 278 -3.59 11.76 3.23
C ASP A 278 -3.86 12.46 4.58
N ASP A 279 -4.20 13.76 4.59
CA ASP A 279 -4.25 14.65 5.76
C ASP A 279 -2.90 14.79 6.49
N LEU A 280 -1.86 15.06 5.72
CA LEU A 280 -0.51 15.28 6.24
C LEU A 280 -0.45 16.51 7.16
N PRO A 281 0.49 16.56 8.13
CA PRO A 281 0.56 17.64 9.11
C PRO A 281 0.58 19.06 8.52
N GLU A 282 1.19 19.23 7.35
CA GLU A 282 1.28 20.49 6.62
C GLU A 282 -0.04 20.94 5.96
N ALA A 283 -1.00 20.05 5.73
CA ALA A 283 -2.27 20.36 5.05
C ALA A 283 -3.10 21.43 5.79
N LYS A 284 -3.04 21.47 7.12
CA LYS A 284 -3.73 22.50 7.91
C LYS A 284 -3.02 23.86 7.93
N TRP A 285 -1.76 23.90 7.49
CA TRP A 285 -0.91 25.09 7.50
C TRP A 285 -0.65 25.66 6.10
N SER A 286 -1.14 24.99 5.05
CA SER A 286 -1.15 25.56 3.71
C SER A 286 -2.04 26.81 3.65
N SER A 287 -1.87 27.61 2.59
CA SER A 287 -2.67 28.82 2.38
C SER A 287 -3.37 28.76 1.02
N PRO A 288 -4.70 28.48 0.98
CA PRO A 288 -5.57 28.18 2.12
C PRO A 288 -5.32 26.80 2.74
N PRO A 289 -5.76 26.52 3.98
CA PRO A 289 -5.73 25.17 4.55
C PRO A 289 -6.44 24.15 3.66
N LEU A 290 -5.78 23.04 3.35
CA LEU A 290 -6.21 22.05 2.38
C LEU A 290 -7.32 21.14 2.94
N THR A 291 -8.49 21.13 2.29
CA THR A 291 -9.49 20.07 2.41
C THR A 291 -8.91 18.77 1.84
N THR A 292 -8.97 17.69 2.61
CA THR A 292 -8.30 16.42 2.24
C THR A 292 -8.96 15.22 2.90
N VAL A 293 -8.75 14.03 2.35
CA VAL A 293 -9.19 12.77 2.95
C VAL A 293 -8.10 12.21 3.85
N ARG A 294 -8.34 12.21 5.16
CA ARG A 294 -7.44 11.62 6.16
C ARG A 294 -7.33 10.12 5.97
N GLN A 295 -6.09 9.66 5.90
CA GLN A 295 -5.75 8.27 6.17
C GLN A 295 -5.17 8.13 7.58
N PRO A 296 -5.52 7.07 8.31
CA PRO A 296 -4.96 6.81 9.63
C PRO A 296 -3.56 6.15 9.49
N LEU A 297 -2.60 6.91 8.97
CA LEU A 297 -1.26 6.40 8.58
C LEU A 297 -0.48 5.84 9.77
N ALA A 298 -0.46 6.55 10.90
CA ALA A 298 0.17 6.04 12.11
C ALA A 298 -0.51 4.74 12.58
N GLU A 299 -1.85 4.66 12.54
CA GLU A 299 -2.58 3.43 12.88
C GLU A 299 -2.30 2.28 11.91
N MET A 300 -2.12 2.58 10.61
CA MET A 300 -1.69 1.59 9.62
C MET A 300 -0.31 1.03 9.96
N GLY A 301 0.64 1.90 10.31
CA GLY A 301 1.98 1.50 10.77
C GLY A 301 1.92 0.63 12.03
N MET A 302 1.16 1.07 13.04
CA MET A 302 0.97 0.31 14.27
C MET A 302 0.34 -1.07 14.02
N LEU A 303 -0.68 -1.15 13.16
CA LEU A 303 -1.33 -2.42 12.83
C LEU A 303 -0.38 -3.36 12.08
N ALA A 304 0.40 -2.83 11.14
CA ALA A 304 1.39 -3.63 10.42
C ALA A 304 2.47 -4.19 11.36
N ALA A 305 2.96 -3.37 12.30
CA ALA A 305 3.91 -3.78 13.32
C ALA A 305 3.34 -4.89 14.22
N ARG A 306 2.14 -4.69 14.78
CA ARG A 306 1.48 -5.74 15.59
C ARG A 306 1.28 -7.03 14.81
N THR A 307 0.90 -6.93 13.53
CA THR A 307 0.66 -8.09 12.67
C THR A 307 1.96 -8.84 12.39
N VAL A 308 3.05 -8.15 12.05
CA VAL A 308 4.33 -8.80 11.73
C VAL A 308 4.94 -9.48 12.97
N LEU A 309 4.77 -8.89 14.15
CA LEU A 309 5.24 -9.47 15.41
C LEU A 309 4.47 -10.74 15.78
N LYS A 310 3.14 -10.75 15.65
CA LYS A 310 2.32 -11.97 15.81
C LYS A 310 2.77 -13.09 14.87
N LEU A 311 2.98 -12.76 13.59
CA LEU A 311 3.48 -13.71 12.59
C LEU A 311 4.86 -14.27 12.97
N ALA A 312 5.76 -13.42 13.46
CA ALA A 312 7.11 -13.81 13.90
C ALA A 312 7.04 -14.79 15.09
N GLN A 313 6.06 -14.61 15.98
CA GLN A 313 5.78 -15.52 17.11
C GLN A 313 5.07 -16.82 16.68
N GLY A 314 4.66 -16.93 15.42
CA GLY A 314 3.94 -18.09 14.88
C GLY A 314 2.46 -18.10 15.22
N GLU A 315 1.91 -16.95 15.57
CA GLU A 315 0.48 -16.77 15.78
C GLU A 315 -0.24 -16.56 14.44
N PRO A 316 -1.44 -17.14 14.27
CA PRO A 316 -2.24 -16.92 13.08
C PRO A 316 -2.77 -15.48 13.04
N VAL A 317 -2.92 -14.93 11.84
CA VAL A 317 -3.62 -13.66 11.60
C VAL A 317 -5.03 -13.98 11.15
N GLU A 318 -6.03 -13.45 11.85
CA GLU A 318 -7.45 -13.73 11.60
C GLU A 318 -7.93 -13.17 10.25
N THR A 319 -7.46 -11.97 9.89
CA THR A 319 -7.85 -11.30 8.64
C THR A 319 -6.61 -10.93 7.84
N PRO A 320 -6.36 -11.56 6.68
CA PRO A 320 -5.17 -11.29 5.87
C PRO A 320 -5.23 -9.94 5.15
N ARG A 321 -6.38 -9.25 5.14
CA ARG A 321 -6.53 -7.94 4.49
C ARG A 321 -7.30 -7.01 5.40
N LEU A 322 -6.64 -5.98 5.90
CA LEU A 322 -7.23 -4.99 6.79
C LEU A 322 -7.18 -3.61 6.13
N GLU A 323 -8.35 -3.00 5.97
CA GLU A 323 -8.48 -1.63 5.49
C GLU A 323 -9.04 -0.75 6.61
N LEU A 324 -8.32 0.33 6.92
CA LEU A 324 -8.75 1.30 7.92
C LEU A 324 -9.61 2.39 7.28
N ALA A 325 -10.64 2.83 7.99
CA ALA A 325 -11.55 3.84 7.50
C ALA A 325 -10.84 5.18 7.24
N THR A 326 -11.18 5.80 6.11
CA THR A 326 -10.79 7.17 5.77
C THR A 326 -11.86 8.16 6.18
N GLN A 327 -11.47 9.43 6.36
CA GLN A 327 -12.39 10.51 6.72
C GLN A 327 -12.10 11.77 5.93
N LEU A 328 -13.11 12.38 5.32
CA LEU A 328 -12.96 13.71 4.73
C LEU A 328 -12.81 14.77 5.82
N VAL A 329 -11.75 15.58 5.72
CA VAL A 329 -11.46 16.72 6.58
C VAL A 329 -11.63 17.98 5.76
N VAL A 330 -12.77 18.67 5.97
CA VAL A 330 -13.12 19.90 5.25
C VAL A 330 -12.38 21.10 5.87
N ARG A 331 -11.77 21.90 5.01
CA ARG A 331 -11.07 23.15 5.32
C ARG A 331 -11.39 24.20 4.25
N ASP A 332 -10.46 25.13 3.99
CA ASP A 332 -10.72 26.37 3.24
C ASP A 332 -10.31 26.27 1.76
N SER A 333 -9.80 25.13 1.29
CA SER A 333 -9.40 24.97 -0.13
C SER A 333 -10.55 24.61 -1.08
N THR A 334 -11.80 24.59 -0.60
CA THR A 334 -12.99 24.34 -1.43
C THR A 334 -14.10 25.31 -1.10
N ALA A 335 -14.85 25.76 -2.10
CA ALA A 335 -16.00 26.65 -1.92
C ALA A 335 -17.17 26.24 -2.83
N PRO A 336 -18.42 26.63 -2.52
CA PRO A 336 -19.55 26.46 -3.44
C PRO A 336 -19.26 27.14 -4.79
N LEU A 337 -19.62 26.47 -5.88
CA LEU A 337 -19.48 27.03 -7.22
C LEU A 337 -20.43 28.22 -7.40
N THR A 338 -19.92 29.44 -7.29
CA THR A 338 -20.65 30.64 -7.66
C THR A 338 -20.75 30.71 -9.18
N ARG A 339 -21.96 30.60 -9.71
CA ARG A 339 -22.23 30.86 -11.14
C ARG A 339 -21.98 32.34 -11.41
N SER A 340 -20.88 32.66 -12.08
CA SER A 340 -20.72 33.90 -12.84
C SER A 340 -21.46 33.80 -14.16
#